data_AF-A0A958X0M6-F1
#
_entry.id   AF-A0A958X0M6-F1
#
_cell.length_a   1.000
_cell.length_b   1.000
_cell.length_c   1.000
_cell.angle_alpha   90.00
_cell.angle_beta   90.00
_cell.angle_gamma   90.00
#
_symmetry.space_group_name_H-M   'P 1'
#
loop_
_entity.id
_entity.type
_entity.pdbx_description
1 polymer ?
#
loop_
_entity_poly.entity_id
_entity_poly.type
_entity_poly.pdbx_seq_one_letter_code
_entity_poly.pdbx_strand_id
1 'polypeptide(L)'
;MKGFFAACMIAAGVLLFGGVVMLLWNAILPKVANVSPLNFWQAVGLLALSRILFGGFRFGRPGGGGPAFNRRKQWREKWMNMSEEEKAEFKAKWRERCGRK
;
A
#
# COMPACT_ATOMS: atom_id res chain seq x y z
N MET A 1 -14.92 -10.46 -4.13
CA MET A 1 -13.59 -11.02 -4.47
C MET A 1 -12.44 -10.01 -4.38
N LYS A 2 -12.51 -8.82 -4.99
CA LYS A 2 -11.40 -7.83 -5.00
C LYS A 2 -10.89 -7.40 -3.61
N GLY A 3 -11.78 -7.25 -2.62
CA GLY A 3 -11.40 -6.90 -1.25
C GLY A 3 -10.70 -8.02 -0.48
N PHE A 4 -11.02 -9.29 -0.78
CA PHE A 4 -10.39 -10.45 -0.16
C PHE A 4 -8.93 -10.59 -0.60
N PHE A 5 -8.65 -10.45 -1.91
CA PHE A 5 -7.28 -10.46 -2.43
C PHE A 5 -6.41 -9.32 -1.86
N ALA A 6 -6.98 -8.12 -1.72
CA ALA A 6 -6.27 -7.00 -1.12
C ALA A 6 -5.95 -7.26 0.37
N ALA A 7 -6.90 -7.83 1.13
CA ALA A 7 -6.68 -8.21 2.52
C ALA A 7 -5.60 -9.30 2.65
N CYS A 8 -5.61 -10.32 1.77
CA CYS A 8 -4.58 -11.36 1.74
C CYS A 8 -3.19 -10.81 1.41
N MET A 9 -3.08 -9.88 0.45
CA MET A 9 -1.81 -9.22 0.10
C MET A 9 -1.27 -8.38 1.26
N ILE A 10 -2.15 -7.65 1.96
CA ILE A 10 -1.77 -6.86 3.14
C ILE A 10 -1.32 -7.79 4.27
N ALA A 11 -2.06 -8.87 4.54
CA ALA A 11 -1.69 -9.86 5.55
C ALA A 11 -0.34 -10.52 5.22
N ALA A 12 -0.12 -10.91 3.96
CA ALA A 12 1.14 -11.47 3.51
C ALA A 12 2.30 -10.48 3.68
N GLY A 13 2.09 -9.20 3.33
CA GLY A 13 3.08 -8.14 3.54
C GLY A 13 3.44 -7.95 5.02
N VAL A 14 2.45 -7.96 5.91
CA VAL A 14 2.66 -7.85 7.37
C VAL A 14 3.43 -9.06 7.92
N LEU A 15 3.10 -10.27 7.46
CA LEU A 15 3.80 -11.49 7.89
C LEU A 15 5.26 -11.52 7.40
N LEU A 16 5.50 -11.15 6.14
CA LEU A 16 6.85 -11.06 5.58
C LEU A 16 7.67 -10.00 6.31
N PHE A 17 7.10 -8.81 6.51
CA PHE A 17 7.77 -7.74 7.25
C PHE A 17 8.07 -8.15 8.70
N GLY A 18 7.19 -8.92 9.33
CA GLY A 18 7.41 -9.50 10.65
C GLY A 18 8.56 -10.47 10.73
N GLY A 19 8.69 -11.36 9.74
CA GLY A 19 9.84 -12.26 9.64
C GLY A 19 11.15 -11.49 9.50
N VAL A 20 11.16 -10.42 8.70
CA VAL A 20 12.34 -9.55 8.54
C VAL A 20 12.70 -8.87 9.86
N VAL A 21 11.71 -8.30 10.58
CA VAL A 21 11.95 -7.69 11.89
C VAL A 21 12.50 -8.72 12.88
N MET A 22 11.97 -9.95 12.91
CA MET A 22 12.47 -11.02 13.79
C MET A 22 13.92 -11.39 13.48
N LEU A 23 14.26 -11.58 12.20
CA LEU A 23 15.62 -11.93 11.77
C LEU A 23 16.60 -10.80 12.10
N LEU A 24 16.23 -9.57 11.78
CA LEU A 24 17.07 -8.40 12.04
C LEU A 24 17.28 -8.17 13.53
N TRP A 25 16.21 -8.31 14.33
CA TRP A 25 16.28 -8.24 15.78
C TRP A 25 17.22 -9.29 16.35
N ASN A 26 17.02 -10.56 16.00
CA ASN A 26 17.81 -11.68 16.52
C ASN A 26 19.27 -11.64 16.06
N ALA A 27 19.56 -11.02 14.91
CA ALA A 27 20.92 -10.85 14.42
C ALA A 27 21.69 -9.71 15.14
N ILE A 28 21.00 -8.63 15.52
CA ILE A 28 21.63 -7.39 16.01
C ILE A 28 21.50 -7.25 17.52
N LEU A 29 20.28 -7.26 18.06
CA LEU A 29 20.03 -6.83 19.44
C LEU A 29 20.57 -7.77 20.52
N PRO A 30 20.50 -9.10 20.38
CA PRO A 30 21.16 -10.00 21.32
C PRO A 30 22.67 -9.78 21.40
N LYS A 31 23.30 -9.38 20.28
CA LYS A 31 24.76 -9.16 20.21
C LYS A 31 25.19 -7.82 20.76
N VAL A 32 24.36 -6.78 20.62
CA VAL A 32 24.71 -5.40 20.99
C VAL A 32 24.21 -5.03 22.38
N ALA A 33 23.02 -5.51 22.77
CA ALA A 33 22.35 -5.11 24.00
C ALA A 33 22.16 -6.27 25.00
N ASN A 34 22.65 -7.48 24.70
CA ASN A 34 22.50 -8.68 25.54
C ASN A 34 21.04 -8.97 25.94
N VAL A 35 20.11 -8.58 25.06
CA VAL A 35 18.68 -8.79 25.24
C VAL A 35 18.26 -10.13 24.65
N SER A 36 17.22 -10.75 25.23
CA SER A 36 16.73 -12.04 24.78
C SER A 36 16.29 -12.03 23.31
N PRO A 37 16.53 -13.12 22.55
CA PRO A 37 16.04 -13.25 21.19
C PRO A 37 14.51 -13.25 21.18
N LEU A 38 13.92 -12.63 20.15
CA LEU A 38 12.47 -12.65 19.93
C LEU A 38 12.04 -13.99 19.37
N ASN A 39 11.04 -14.60 20.02
CA ASN A 39 10.26 -15.69 19.45
C ASN A 39 9.28 -15.15 18.39
N PHE A 40 8.80 -15.99 17.48
CA PHE A 40 7.86 -15.64 16.41
C PHE A 40 6.62 -14.90 16.97
N TRP A 41 6.04 -15.39 18.05
CA TRP A 41 4.90 -14.74 18.71
C TRP A 41 5.24 -13.37 19.32
N GLN A 42 6.46 -13.17 19.79
CA GLN A 42 6.89 -11.86 20.29
C GLN A 42 7.12 -10.87 19.15
N ALA A 43 7.67 -11.32 18.01
CA ALA A 43 7.81 -10.48 16.82
C ALA A 43 6.43 -10.08 16.26
N VAL A 44 5.48 -11.02 16.21
CA VAL A 44 4.08 -10.74 15.82
C VAL A 44 3.41 -9.78 16.82
N GLY A 45 3.64 -9.96 18.13
CA GLY A 45 3.15 -9.04 19.16
C GLY A 45 3.73 -7.62 19.02
N LEU A 46 5.03 -7.50 18.75
CA LEU A 46 5.71 -6.22 18.53
C LEU A 46 5.20 -5.52 17.26
N LEU A 47 4.94 -6.28 16.20
CA LEU A 47 4.29 -5.76 15.00
C LEU A 47 2.85 -5.31 15.27
N ALA A 48 2.07 -6.10 15.99
CA ALA A 48 0.70 -5.73 16.35
C ALA A 48 0.70 -4.44 17.17
N LEU A 49 1.60 -4.33 18.14
CA LEU A 49 1.78 -3.14 18.97
C LEU A 49 2.23 -1.93 18.13
N SER A 50 3.25 -2.07 17.28
CA SER A 50 3.67 -0.99 16.38
C SER A 50 2.56 -0.59 15.39
N ARG A 51 1.73 -1.54 14.95
CA ARG A 51 0.56 -1.27 14.11
C ARG A 51 -0.54 -0.51 14.86
N ILE A 52 -0.71 -0.76 16.15
CA ILE A 52 -1.64 -0.03 17.02
C ILE A 52 -1.11 1.38 17.28
N LEU A 53 0.18 1.52 17.62
CA LEU A 53 0.82 2.79 17.97
C LEU A 53 1.05 3.72 16.77
N PHE A 54 1.63 3.21 15.68
CA PHE A 54 2.03 4.00 14.51
C PHE A 54 1.08 3.84 13.32
N GLY A 55 0.39 2.71 13.23
CA GLY A 55 -0.51 2.43 12.10
C GLY A 55 -1.88 3.10 12.20
N GLY A 56 -2.19 3.73 13.33
CA GLY A 56 -3.39 4.54 13.53
C GLY A 56 -4.69 3.75 13.50
N PHE A 57 -5.51 3.94 14.53
CA PHE A 57 -6.95 3.71 14.46
C PHE A 57 -7.56 4.68 13.44
N ARG A 58 -7.43 4.41 12.13
CA ARG A 58 -8.37 4.96 11.14
C ARG A 58 -9.66 4.12 11.18
N PHE A 59 -10.32 4.11 12.33
CA PHE A 59 -11.72 3.70 12.50
C PHE A 59 -12.67 4.82 11.99
N GLY A 60 -12.34 5.40 10.84
CA GLY A 60 -13.20 6.33 10.14
C GLY A 60 -13.99 5.57 9.09
N ARG A 61 -15.23 5.17 9.43
CA ARG A 61 -16.37 4.84 8.56
C ARG A 61 -16.09 4.04 7.26
N PRO A 62 -16.76 2.89 7.03
CA PRO A 62 -16.82 2.26 5.70
C PRO A 62 -17.71 3.06 4.74
N GLY A 63 -17.31 4.28 4.37
CA GLY A 63 -18.14 5.18 3.56
C GLY A 63 -17.52 6.50 3.10
N GLY A 64 -16.20 6.68 3.18
CA GLY A 64 -15.56 7.93 2.76
C GLY A 64 -14.34 7.67 1.89
N GLY A 65 -14.48 7.87 0.58
CA GLY A 65 -13.41 7.65 -0.40
C GLY A 65 -12.11 8.34 -0.02
N GLY A 66 -11.06 7.56 0.20
CA GLY A 66 -9.71 8.08 0.38
C GLY A 66 -9.22 8.86 -0.86
N PRO A 67 -8.06 9.54 -0.77
CA PRO A 67 -7.54 10.40 -1.84
C PRO A 67 -7.46 9.73 -3.22
N ALA A 68 -7.29 8.40 -3.26
CA ALA A 68 -7.27 7.61 -4.48
C ALA A 68 -8.66 7.48 -5.16
N PHE A 69 -9.75 7.39 -4.38
CA PHE A 69 -11.11 7.33 -4.91
C PHE A 69 -11.53 8.68 -5.48
N ASN A 70 -11.18 9.77 -4.79
CA ASN A 70 -11.47 11.12 -5.26
C ASN A 70 -10.68 11.45 -6.54
N ARG A 71 -9.40 11.04 -6.63
CA ARG A 71 -8.64 11.12 -7.90
C ARG A 71 -9.26 10.31 -9.02
N ARG A 72 -9.76 9.11 -8.77
CA ARG A 72 -10.41 8.28 -9.80
C ARG A 72 -11.71 8.90 -10.30
N LYS A 73 -12.49 9.52 -9.41
CA LYS A 73 -13.71 10.26 -9.76
C LYS A 73 -13.37 11.50 -10.60
N GLN A 74 -12.39 12.29 -10.17
CA GLN A 74 -11.92 13.47 -10.92
C GLN A 74 -11.32 13.12 -12.28
N TRP A 75 -10.54 12.04 -12.39
CA TRP A 75 -10.02 11.58 -13.68
C TRP A 75 -11.14 11.10 -14.61
N ARG A 76 -12.13 10.37 -14.08
CA ARG A 76 -13.29 9.93 -14.84
C ARG A 76 -14.14 11.11 -15.32
N GLU A 77 -14.39 12.10 -14.46
CA GLU A 77 -15.13 13.32 -14.81
C GLU A 77 -14.38 14.13 -15.87
N LYS A 78 -13.05 14.31 -15.73
CA LYS A 78 -12.22 14.95 -16.75
C LYS A 78 -12.28 14.21 -18.10
N TRP A 79 -12.24 12.88 -18.09
CA TRP A 79 -12.33 12.08 -19.31
C TRP A 79 -13.71 12.15 -19.99
N MET A 80 -14.79 12.19 -19.21
CA MET A 80 -16.16 12.28 -19.74
C MET A 80 -16.46 13.66 -20.33
N ASN A 81 -15.84 14.71 -19.79
CA ASN A 81 -16.01 16.09 -20.23
C ASN A 81 -15.01 16.55 -21.32
N MET A 82 -14.10 15.68 -21.79
CA MET A 82 -13.25 16.02 -22.94
C MET A 82 -14.09 16.08 -24.21
N SER A 83 -13.93 17.16 -24.98
CA SER A 83 -14.56 17.31 -26.29
C SER A 83 -13.94 16.33 -27.31
N GLU A 84 -14.67 16.04 -28.40
CA GLU A 84 -14.16 15.14 -29.46
C GLU A 84 -12.87 15.68 -30.11
N GLU A 85 -12.71 17.01 -30.17
CA GLU A 85 -11.49 17.66 -30.65
C GLU A 85 -10.28 17.39 -29.72
N GLU A 86 -10.46 17.51 -28.40
CA GLU A 86 -9.39 17.21 -27.43
C GLU A 86 -9.00 15.73 -27.44
N LYS A 87 -9.95 14.81 -27.66
CA LYS A 87 -9.66 13.38 -27.81
C LYS A 87 -8.86 13.09 -29.08
N ALA A 88 -9.15 13.80 -30.17
CA ALA A 88 -8.42 13.66 -31.44
C ALA A 88 -6.96 14.13 -31.30
N GLU A 89 -6.73 15.28 -30.66
CA GLU A 89 -5.38 15.76 -30.36
C GLU A 89 -4.62 14.81 -29.43
N PHE A 90 -5.29 14.28 -28.39
CA PHE A 90 -4.68 13.34 -27.47
C PHE A 90 -4.27 12.04 -28.17
N LYS A 91 -5.12 11.52 -29.07
CA LYS A 91 -4.83 10.33 -29.88
C LYS A 91 -3.69 10.57 -30.88
N ALA A 92 -3.61 11.77 -31.47
CA ALA A 92 -2.51 12.17 -32.33
C ALA A 92 -1.17 12.22 -31.57
N LYS A 93 -1.14 12.92 -30.42
CA LYS A 93 0.03 12.97 -29.53
C LYS A 93 0.44 11.59 -29.00
N TRP A 94 -0.52 10.70 -28.73
CA TRP A 94 -0.24 9.33 -28.29
C TRP A 94 0.36 8.47 -29.41
N ARG A 95 -0.14 8.59 -30.63
CA ARG A 95 0.45 7.94 -31.82
C ARG A 95 1.87 8.42 -32.09
N GLU A 96 2.15 9.70 -31.93
CA GLU A 96 3.49 10.26 -32.09
C GLU A 96 4.48 9.70 -31.05
N ARG A 97 4.05 9.55 -29.79
CA ARG A 97 4.91 9.01 -28.71
C ARG A 97 5.08 7.50 -28.74
N CYS A 98 4.03 6.74 -29.07
CA CYS A 98 4.04 5.27 -29.07
C CYS A 98 4.35 4.65 -30.45
N GLY A 99 4.30 5.43 -31.52
CA GLY A 99 4.68 5.02 -32.88
C GLY A 99 6.14 5.25 -33.21
N ARG A 100 6.91 5.89 -32.33
CA ARG A 100 8.35 6.06 -32.46
C ARG A 100 9.07 4.89 -31.79
N LYS A 101 8.95 3.71 -32.41
CA LYS A 101 9.91 2.61 -32.28
C LYS A 101 10.69 2.50 -33.56
#